data_AF-A0A2M9ZSH4-F1
#
_entry.id   AF-A0A2M9ZSH4-F1
#
_cell.length_a   1.000
_cell.length_b   1.000
_cell.length_c   1.000
_cell.angle_alpha   90.00
_cell.angle_beta   90.00
_cell.angle_gamma   90.00
#
_symmetry.space_group_name_H-M   'P 1'
#
loop_
_entity.id
_entity.type
_entity.pdbx_description
1 polymer ?
#
loop_
_entity_poly.entity_id
_entity_poly.type
_entity_poly.pdbx_seq_one_letter_code
_entity_poly.pdbx_strand_id
1 'polypeptide(L)'
;MHRSPRFGFIFILSFLLSFSFSPLFAEQTVYLRNGKVLKGEVIKQTPTVIIVRMPDGTEQEIKKTAILKVSFKELSAQDLKAEEEKAKKQKEEQEKASKLADEEKEKAAKLAEDEKKKAAAEEAKSKRAKEMEEAKRHYIQLLLGFGPGHYISGAPQYYDNIENVGTFLNDFSAGPLHTAPVRKGKFSRTIHLRYAWNRLVVETGGSYFESSTTSSYPGTLRLSDSPLVIQNTFTTGTYPEKYKQVYGQISYSVYPNKKFDIRPIVGIQRIITNTVDKNSVLLSPAAPGGFDLILRKDNSFSETMRGTSAGLAFEMKFAEKFEGRIEVLSYNLNASSRGERGDYSLNLSNGYRNKYGVSNDWKITGTSVNLRLLYQWKYGISFWAGISAATYQYKAVNTVAAFNDNSTPDPVVLLLQAKLINGLTQMVAPEAKVSALYFGAAYTFDFMKSNKTE
;
A
#
# COMPACT_ATOMS: atom_id res chain seq x y z
N MET A 1 -21.23 20.18 -51.19
CA MET A 1 -20.94 18.81 -51.67
C MET A 1 -21.54 17.83 -50.64
N HIS A 2 -22.44 16.94 -51.09
CA HIS A 2 -22.93 15.67 -50.50
C HIS A 2 -22.28 15.19 -49.18
N ARG A 3 -22.97 14.62 -48.18
CA ARG A 3 -24.12 13.69 -48.16
C ARG A 3 -24.74 13.62 -46.75
N SER A 4 -26.03 13.28 -46.68
CA SER A 4 -26.79 12.82 -45.50
C SER A 4 -27.29 11.35 -45.72
N PRO A 5 -28.20 10.77 -44.91
CA PRO A 5 -27.99 10.02 -43.66
C PRO A 5 -28.61 8.59 -43.71
N ARG A 6 -28.61 7.81 -42.60
CA ARG A 6 -29.53 6.67 -42.41
C ARG A 6 -30.10 6.58 -40.98
N PHE A 7 -31.42 6.46 -40.96
CA PHE A 7 -32.39 6.29 -39.87
C PHE A 7 -32.79 4.80 -39.75
N GLY A 8 -33.34 4.37 -38.61
CA GLY A 8 -34.19 3.17 -38.55
C GLY A 8 -34.38 2.56 -37.16
N PHE A 9 -35.51 2.88 -36.50
CA PHE A 9 -36.02 2.32 -35.24
C PHE A 9 -37.50 1.93 -35.50
N ILE A 10 -37.96 0.81 -34.90
CA ILE A 10 -39.36 0.36 -34.68
C ILE A 10 -40.13 -0.24 -35.89
N PHE A 11 -40.62 -1.49 -35.76
CA PHE A 11 -42.06 -1.85 -35.80
C PHE A 11 -42.27 -3.34 -35.48
N ILE A 12 -42.83 -3.60 -34.29
CA ILE A 12 -43.57 -4.81 -33.90
C ILE A 12 -45.05 -4.47 -34.07
N LEU A 13 -45.88 -5.48 -34.35
CA LEU A 13 -47.35 -5.50 -34.21
C LEU A 13 -48.15 -5.08 -35.45
N SER A 14 -48.72 -6.07 -36.16
CA SER A 14 -50.09 -6.07 -36.72
C SER A 14 -50.19 -6.99 -37.94
N PHE A 15 -50.52 -8.26 -37.71
CA PHE A 15 -51.21 -9.10 -38.69
C PHE A 15 -51.93 -10.21 -37.89
N LEU A 16 -53.19 -9.96 -37.55
CA LEU A 16 -54.39 -10.49 -38.23
C LEU A 16 -54.82 -11.82 -37.57
N LEU A 17 -55.85 -11.86 -36.71
CA LEU A 17 -57.28 -11.68 -37.00
C LEU A 17 -57.76 -12.61 -38.12
N SER A 18 -58.46 -13.68 -37.76
CA SER A 18 -59.67 -14.23 -38.42
C SER A 18 -60.04 -15.61 -37.86
N PHE A 19 -61.17 -15.76 -37.17
CA PHE A 19 -62.32 -16.55 -37.65
C PHE A 19 -63.51 -16.47 -36.69
N SER A 20 -64.69 -16.29 -37.29
CA SER A 20 -66.00 -16.00 -36.68
C SER A 20 -66.91 -17.23 -36.56
N PHE A 21 -67.73 -17.24 -35.50
CA PHE A 21 -69.14 -17.67 -35.33
C PHE A 21 -69.75 -18.89 -36.05
N SER A 22 -70.42 -19.76 -35.26
CA SER A 22 -71.89 -19.98 -35.26
C SER A 22 -72.37 -20.82 -34.03
N PRO A 23 -73.60 -20.62 -33.49
CA PRO A 23 -74.10 -21.27 -32.28
C PRO A 23 -74.99 -22.51 -32.56
N LEU A 24 -74.93 -23.51 -31.67
CA LEU A 24 -75.85 -24.65 -31.61
C LEU A 24 -76.69 -24.52 -30.33
N PHE A 25 -77.95 -24.11 -30.48
CA PHE A 25 -78.93 -23.99 -29.39
C PHE A 25 -79.45 -25.37 -29.00
N ALA A 26 -79.17 -25.79 -27.77
CA ALA A 26 -79.77 -26.95 -27.11
C ALA A 26 -79.82 -26.71 -25.60
N GLU A 27 -80.98 -26.96 -24.97
CA GLU A 27 -81.17 -26.84 -23.53
C GLU A 27 -80.16 -27.70 -22.75
N GLN A 28 -79.54 -27.12 -21.71
CA GLN A 28 -78.47 -27.76 -20.94
C GLN A 28 -78.83 -27.87 -19.46
N THR A 29 -78.42 -28.96 -18.83
CA THR A 29 -78.54 -29.14 -17.37
C THR A 29 -77.18 -28.91 -16.71
N VAL A 30 -77.08 -27.85 -15.91
CA VAL A 30 -75.87 -27.48 -15.15
C VAL A 30 -75.95 -28.03 -13.74
N TYR A 31 -75.03 -28.93 -13.39
CA TYR A 31 -74.85 -29.47 -12.04
C TYR A 31 -73.81 -28.62 -11.30
N LEU A 32 -74.19 -28.08 -10.14
CA LEU A 32 -73.31 -27.30 -9.28
C LEU A 32 -72.63 -28.20 -8.23
N ARG A 33 -71.43 -27.83 -7.80
CA ARG A 33 -70.65 -28.55 -6.77
C ARG A 33 -71.35 -28.61 -5.41
N ASN A 34 -72.30 -27.70 -5.16
CA ASN A 34 -73.12 -27.70 -3.96
C ASN A 34 -74.35 -28.63 -4.06
N GLY A 35 -74.51 -29.37 -5.17
CA GLY A 35 -75.60 -30.33 -5.38
C GLY A 35 -76.85 -29.74 -6.04
N LYS A 36 -76.91 -28.44 -6.31
CA LYS A 36 -78.07 -27.82 -7.01
C LYS A 36 -77.98 -28.04 -8.52
N VAL A 37 -79.13 -28.29 -9.15
CA VAL A 37 -79.26 -28.53 -10.60
C VAL A 37 -80.06 -27.41 -11.24
N LEU A 38 -79.53 -26.81 -12.31
CA LEU A 38 -80.19 -25.74 -13.06
C LEU A 38 -80.39 -26.19 -14.51
N LYS A 39 -81.61 -26.03 -15.04
CA LYS A 39 -81.96 -26.33 -16.43
C LYS A 39 -82.21 -25.03 -17.16
N GLY A 40 -81.46 -24.79 -18.23
CA GLY A 40 -81.58 -23.56 -19.00
C GLY A 40 -80.60 -23.50 -20.14
N GLU A 41 -80.71 -22.43 -20.93
CA GLU A 41 -79.85 -22.21 -22.08
C GLU A 41 -78.61 -21.41 -21.66
N VAL A 42 -77.42 -21.89 -21.99
CA VAL A 42 -76.18 -21.18 -21.67
C VAL A 42 -75.87 -20.16 -22.78
N ILE A 43 -76.16 -18.89 -22.53
CA ILE A 43 -76.07 -17.82 -23.54
C ILE A 43 -74.66 -17.30 -23.69
N LYS A 44 -73.94 -17.19 -22.58
CA LYS A 44 -72.60 -16.59 -22.56
C LYS A 44 -71.68 -17.35 -21.64
N GLN A 45 -70.49 -17.65 -22.13
CA GLN A 45 -69.43 -18.25 -21.33
C GLN A 45 -68.19 -17.37 -21.38
N THR A 46 -67.63 -17.05 -20.21
CA THR A 46 -66.31 -16.44 -20.06
C THR A 46 -65.35 -17.44 -19.40
N PRO A 47 -64.04 -17.16 -19.28
CA PRO A 47 -63.09 -18.07 -18.65
C PRO A 47 -63.44 -18.41 -17.19
N THR A 48 -64.12 -17.51 -16.48
CA THR A 48 -64.41 -17.65 -15.04
C THR A 48 -65.87 -17.90 -14.72
N VAL A 49 -66.80 -17.60 -15.64
CA VAL A 49 -68.24 -17.56 -15.39
C VAL A 49 -69.03 -18.08 -16.60
N ILE A 50 -70.24 -18.61 -16.38
CA ILE A 50 -71.27 -18.81 -17.40
C ILE A 50 -72.55 -18.07 -17.01
N ILE A 51 -73.30 -17.60 -17.99
CA ILE A 51 -74.63 -17.01 -17.82
C ILE A 51 -75.65 -17.98 -18.41
N VAL A 52 -76.61 -18.40 -17.60
CA VAL A 52 -77.66 -19.35 -17.97
C VAL A 52 -79.01 -18.65 -17.93
N ARG A 53 -79.79 -18.73 -19.02
CA ARG A 53 -81.18 -18.26 -19.06
C ARG A 53 -82.14 -19.39 -18.75
N MET A 54 -82.98 -19.16 -17.76
CA MET A 54 -83.97 -20.11 -17.28
C MET A 54 -85.24 -20.03 -18.15
N PRO A 55 -86.12 -21.06 -18.12
CA PRO A 55 -87.34 -21.09 -18.94
C PRO A 55 -88.33 -19.96 -18.64
N ASP A 56 -88.20 -19.31 -17.48
CA ASP A 56 -89.00 -18.15 -17.05
C ASP A 56 -88.49 -16.81 -17.62
N GLY A 57 -87.43 -16.84 -18.44
CA GLY A 57 -86.84 -15.67 -19.10
C GLY A 57 -85.79 -14.93 -18.27
N THR A 58 -85.48 -15.38 -17.04
CA THR A 58 -84.48 -14.74 -16.17
C THR A 58 -83.06 -15.27 -16.45
N GLU A 59 -82.05 -14.38 -16.34
CA GLU A 59 -80.63 -14.71 -16.56
C GLU A 59 -79.87 -14.80 -15.23
N GLN A 60 -79.13 -15.90 -15.03
CA GLN A 60 -78.36 -16.13 -13.81
C GLN A 60 -76.87 -16.35 -14.12
N GLU A 61 -76.01 -15.57 -13.45
CA GLU A 61 -74.56 -15.64 -13.56
C GLU A 61 -73.98 -16.67 -12.57
N ILE A 62 -73.18 -17.62 -13.06
CA ILE A 62 -72.60 -18.72 -12.28
C ILE A 62 -71.10 -18.83 -12.52
N LYS A 63 -70.29 -18.78 -11.46
CA LYS A 63 -68.84 -19.01 -11.56
C LYS A 63 -68.54 -20.46 -11.92
N LYS A 64 -67.63 -20.69 -12.89
CA LYS A 64 -67.23 -22.04 -13.34
C LYS A 64 -66.61 -22.88 -12.23
N THR A 65 -65.98 -22.26 -11.24
CA THR A 65 -65.47 -22.95 -10.05
C THR A 65 -66.56 -23.61 -9.21
N ALA A 66 -67.79 -23.11 -9.29
CA ALA A 66 -68.95 -23.67 -8.59
C ALA A 66 -69.68 -24.75 -9.41
N ILE A 67 -69.27 -24.99 -10.66
CA ILE A 67 -69.89 -25.97 -11.56
C ILE A 67 -69.16 -27.31 -11.41
N LEU A 68 -69.94 -28.37 -11.28
CA LEU A 68 -69.46 -29.75 -11.27
C LEU A 68 -69.39 -30.29 -12.71
N LYS A 69 -70.51 -30.20 -13.44
CA LYS A 69 -70.62 -30.69 -14.83
C LYS A 69 -71.80 -30.02 -15.53
N VAL A 70 -71.71 -29.83 -16.85
CA VAL A 70 -72.86 -29.49 -17.69
C VAL A 70 -73.17 -30.72 -18.54
N SER A 71 -74.40 -31.21 -18.49
CA SER A 71 -74.85 -32.41 -19.21
C SER A 71 -76.07 -32.11 -20.06
N PHE A 72 -76.17 -32.81 -21.19
CA PHE A 72 -77.34 -32.78 -22.09
C PHE A 72 -78.31 -33.94 -21.81
N LYS A 73 -78.05 -34.74 -20.78
CA LYS A 73 -78.86 -35.91 -20.37
C LYS A 73 -78.79 -36.08 -18.85
N GLU A 74 -79.94 -36.19 -18.19
CA GLU A 74 -80.04 -36.35 -16.73
C GLU A 74 -79.48 -37.71 -16.27
N LEU A 75 -78.59 -37.68 -15.26
CA LEU A 75 -78.02 -38.87 -14.60
C LEU A 75 -78.40 -38.89 -13.10
N SER A 76 -78.55 -40.10 -12.54
CA SER A 76 -79.16 -40.35 -11.23
C SER A 76 -78.15 -40.28 -10.05
N ALA A 77 -78.68 -40.09 -8.84
CA ALA A 77 -77.95 -39.74 -7.61
C ALA A 77 -77.02 -40.83 -7.02
N GLN A 78 -76.85 -41.99 -7.67
CA GLN A 78 -75.96 -43.06 -7.20
C GLN A 78 -74.51 -42.92 -7.68
N ASP A 79 -74.25 -42.17 -8.75
CA ASP A 79 -72.89 -42.00 -9.29
C ASP A 79 -72.05 -40.95 -8.53
N LEU A 80 -72.70 -40.04 -7.77
CA LEU A 80 -72.04 -38.93 -7.09
C LEU A 80 -71.27 -39.32 -5.82
N LYS A 81 -71.60 -40.44 -5.18
CA LYS A 81 -70.92 -40.90 -3.95
C LYS A 81 -69.70 -41.78 -4.22
N ALA A 82 -69.63 -42.44 -5.37
CA ALA A 82 -68.51 -43.31 -5.73
C ALA A 82 -67.29 -42.54 -6.31
N GLU A 83 -67.48 -41.30 -6.78
CA GLU A 83 -66.40 -40.48 -7.34
C GLU A 83 -65.70 -39.58 -6.29
N GLU A 84 -66.38 -39.18 -5.21
CA GLU A 84 -65.76 -38.39 -4.12
C GLU A 84 -64.66 -39.17 -3.38
N GLU A 85 -64.83 -40.48 -3.23
CA GLU A 85 -63.83 -41.36 -2.61
C GLU A 85 -62.62 -41.64 -3.52
N LYS A 86 -62.84 -41.72 -4.85
CA LYS A 86 -61.76 -41.83 -5.84
C LYS A 86 -60.94 -40.55 -5.96
N ALA A 87 -61.58 -39.38 -5.84
CA ALA A 87 -60.91 -38.08 -5.89
C ALA A 87 -59.99 -37.81 -4.67
N LYS A 88 -60.32 -38.37 -3.49
CA LYS A 88 -59.44 -38.26 -2.29
C LYS A 88 -58.20 -39.16 -2.39
N LYS A 89 -58.33 -40.39 -2.88
CA LYS A 89 -57.19 -41.31 -3.05
C LYS A 89 -56.24 -40.88 -4.16
N GLN A 90 -56.74 -40.33 -5.28
CA GLN A 90 -55.89 -39.80 -6.34
C GLN A 90 -55.10 -38.54 -5.94
N LYS A 91 -55.64 -37.70 -5.03
CA LYS A 91 -54.92 -36.52 -4.52
C LYS A 91 -53.71 -36.89 -3.64
N GLU A 92 -53.83 -37.91 -2.80
CA GLU A 92 -52.71 -38.36 -1.94
C GLU A 92 -51.59 -39.07 -2.74
N GLU A 93 -51.94 -39.83 -3.78
CA GLU A 93 -50.95 -40.43 -4.69
C GLU A 93 -50.25 -39.38 -5.57
N GLN A 94 -50.99 -38.38 -6.04
CA GLN A 94 -50.43 -37.30 -6.86
C GLN A 94 -49.55 -36.33 -6.05
N GLU A 95 -49.87 -36.06 -4.78
CA GLU A 95 -48.98 -35.29 -3.88
C GLU A 95 -47.70 -36.05 -3.51
N LYS A 96 -47.77 -37.37 -3.31
CA LYS A 96 -46.56 -38.18 -3.07
C LYS A 96 -45.68 -38.27 -4.31
N ALA A 97 -46.27 -38.42 -5.50
CA ALA A 97 -45.53 -38.42 -6.76
C ALA A 97 -44.94 -37.05 -7.11
N SER A 98 -45.63 -35.94 -6.82
CA SER A 98 -45.07 -34.59 -7.05
C SER A 98 -43.92 -34.29 -6.09
N LYS A 99 -44.03 -34.65 -4.81
CA LYS A 99 -42.94 -34.44 -3.84
C LYS A 99 -41.68 -35.24 -4.20
N LEU A 100 -41.82 -36.48 -4.68
CA LEU A 100 -40.69 -37.28 -5.16
C LEU A 100 -40.07 -36.70 -6.44
N ALA A 101 -40.89 -36.22 -7.38
CA ALA A 101 -40.41 -35.58 -8.61
C ALA A 101 -39.74 -34.21 -8.36
N ASP A 102 -40.22 -33.46 -7.38
CA ASP A 102 -39.64 -32.17 -6.97
C ASP A 102 -38.32 -32.39 -6.20
N GLU A 103 -38.23 -33.41 -5.35
CA GLU A 103 -36.97 -33.82 -4.70
C GLU A 103 -35.92 -34.36 -5.68
N GLU A 104 -36.32 -35.13 -6.70
CA GLU A 104 -35.41 -35.57 -7.77
C GLU A 104 -34.94 -34.40 -8.63
N LYS A 105 -35.82 -33.45 -8.96
CA LYS A 105 -35.43 -32.23 -9.68
C LYS A 105 -34.50 -31.35 -8.85
N GLU A 106 -34.72 -31.21 -7.55
CA GLU A 106 -33.84 -30.45 -6.67
C GLU A 106 -32.47 -31.13 -6.51
N LYS A 107 -32.42 -32.47 -6.38
CA LYS A 107 -31.18 -33.24 -6.37
C LYS A 107 -30.44 -33.15 -7.70
N ALA A 108 -31.14 -33.23 -8.84
CA ALA A 108 -30.56 -33.07 -10.16
C ALA A 108 -30.05 -31.64 -10.41
N ALA A 109 -30.77 -30.61 -9.93
CA ALA A 109 -30.33 -29.23 -10.00
C ALA A 109 -29.10 -28.96 -9.12
N LYS A 110 -29.04 -29.51 -7.91
CA LYS A 110 -27.88 -29.45 -7.02
C LYS A 110 -26.67 -30.17 -7.61
N LEU A 111 -26.85 -31.36 -8.19
CA LEU A 111 -25.80 -32.09 -8.90
C LEU A 111 -25.28 -31.31 -10.11
N ALA A 112 -26.16 -30.72 -10.91
CA ALA A 112 -25.77 -29.89 -12.06
C ALA A 112 -25.07 -28.58 -11.63
N GLU A 113 -25.47 -27.97 -10.52
CA GLU A 113 -24.78 -26.80 -9.94
C GLU A 113 -23.40 -27.17 -9.39
N ASP A 114 -23.29 -28.32 -8.71
CA ASP A 114 -22.02 -28.84 -8.19
C ASP A 114 -21.07 -29.29 -9.31
N GLU A 115 -21.57 -29.87 -10.39
CA GLU A 115 -20.80 -30.18 -11.61
C GLU A 115 -20.33 -28.89 -12.30
N LYS A 116 -21.18 -27.87 -12.41
CA LYS A 116 -20.77 -26.55 -12.93
C LYS A 116 -19.72 -25.89 -12.05
N LYS A 117 -19.84 -25.96 -10.72
CA LYS A 117 -18.83 -25.46 -9.78
C LYS A 117 -17.51 -26.23 -9.88
N LYS A 118 -17.56 -27.56 -10.03
CA LYS A 118 -16.37 -28.39 -10.24
C LYS A 118 -15.68 -28.08 -11.56
N ALA A 119 -16.44 -28.01 -12.66
CA ALA A 119 -15.91 -27.65 -13.98
C ALA A 119 -15.31 -26.24 -14.00
N ALA A 120 -15.98 -25.25 -13.40
CA ALA A 120 -15.44 -23.89 -13.26
C ALA A 120 -14.18 -23.84 -12.38
N ALA A 121 -14.13 -24.62 -11.30
CA ALA A 121 -12.96 -24.71 -10.43
C ALA A 121 -11.77 -25.40 -11.14
N GLU A 122 -12.03 -26.41 -11.97
CA GLU A 122 -11.01 -27.11 -12.75
C GLU A 122 -10.46 -26.25 -13.89
N GLU A 123 -11.34 -25.51 -14.59
CA GLU A 123 -10.94 -24.53 -15.60
C GLU A 123 -10.13 -23.39 -14.96
N ALA A 124 -10.54 -22.90 -13.79
CA ALA A 124 -9.79 -21.90 -13.02
C ALA A 124 -8.42 -22.43 -12.57
N LYS A 125 -8.32 -23.69 -12.12
CA LYS A 125 -7.04 -24.34 -11.76
C LYS A 125 -6.13 -24.47 -12.97
N SER A 126 -6.64 -24.91 -14.12
CA SER A 126 -5.87 -25.05 -15.36
C SER A 126 -5.37 -23.69 -15.87
N LYS A 127 -6.23 -22.68 -15.90
CA LYS A 127 -5.86 -21.29 -16.22
C LYS A 127 -4.76 -20.80 -15.27
N ARG A 128 -4.92 -21.03 -13.97
CA ARG A 128 -3.93 -20.61 -12.97
C ARG A 128 -2.60 -21.35 -13.11
N ALA A 129 -2.61 -22.64 -13.44
CA ALA A 129 -1.39 -23.41 -13.69
C ALA A 129 -0.61 -22.86 -14.90
N LYS A 130 -1.30 -22.53 -15.99
CA LYS A 130 -0.69 -21.88 -17.17
C LYS A 130 -0.12 -20.51 -16.84
N GLU A 131 -0.85 -19.67 -16.11
CA GLU A 131 -0.34 -18.37 -15.64
C GLU A 131 0.92 -18.52 -14.77
N MET A 132 0.96 -19.53 -13.89
CA MET A 132 2.11 -19.80 -13.05
C MET A 132 3.33 -20.26 -13.85
N GLU A 133 3.12 -21.03 -14.92
CA GLU A 133 4.19 -21.44 -15.83
C GLU A 133 4.74 -20.27 -16.65
N GLU A 134 3.87 -19.43 -17.20
CA GLU A 134 4.25 -18.23 -17.96
C GLU A 134 4.96 -17.18 -17.08
N ALA A 135 4.70 -17.17 -15.77
CA ALA A 135 5.32 -16.25 -14.83
C ALA A 135 6.68 -16.74 -14.30
N LYS A 136 7.14 -17.94 -14.67
CA LYS A 136 8.48 -18.42 -14.33
C LYS A 136 9.54 -17.48 -14.91
N ARG A 137 10.55 -17.16 -14.11
CA ARG A 137 11.65 -16.26 -14.46
C ARG A 137 12.97 -16.89 -14.03
N HIS A 138 13.99 -16.73 -14.85
CA HIS A 138 15.35 -17.10 -14.47
C HIS A 138 16.28 -16.08 -15.10
N TYR A 139 16.65 -15.04 -14.35
CA TYR A 139 17.52 -13.98 -14.86
C TYR A 139 18.37 -13.36 -13.76
N ILE A 140 19.48 -12.76 -14.17
CA ILE A 140 20.25 -11.82 -13.36
C ILE A 140 20.19 -10.43 -14.01
N GLN A 141 20.00 -9.40 -13.19
CA GLN A 141 19.88 -8.02 -13.64
C GLN A 141 20.79 -7.12 -12.82
N LEU A 142 21.68 -6.41 -13.49
CA LEU A 142 22.47 -5.33 -12.92
C LEU A 142 21.81 -4.00 -13.27
N LEU A 143 21.54 -3.15 -12.29
CA LEU A 143 21.01 -1.80 -12.48
C LEU A 143 22.01 -0.79 -11.93
N LEU A 144 22.39 0.18 -12.76
CA LEU A 144 23.23 1.31 -12.38
C LEU A 144 22.40 2.57 -12.54
N GLY A 145 22.47 3.48 -11.56
CA GLY A 145 21.73 4.73 -11.59
C GLY A 145 22.49 5.87 -10.96
N PHE A 146 22.18 7.07 -11.44
CA PHE A 146 22.75 8.31 -10.95
C PHE A 146 21.75 9.46 -11.10
N GLY A 147 21.92 10.52 -10.32
CA GLY A 147 21.08 11.70 -10.45
C GLY A 147 21.08 12.58 -9.20
N PRO A 148 20.31 13.68 -9.20
CA PRO A 148 20.25 14.58 -8.05
C PRO A 148 19.67 13.87 -6.84
N GLY A 149 20.35 14.01 -5.70
CA GLY A 149 19.92 13.46 -4.43
C GLY A 149 20.09 14.47 -3.30
N HIS A 150 19.29 14.27 -2.26
CA HIS A 150 19.31 15.06 -1.06
C HIS A 150 19.37 14.15 0.15
N TYR A 151 20.36 14.39 1.00
CA TYR A 151 20.49 13.77 2.31
C TYR A 151 20.45 14.85 3.39
N ILE A 152 19.64 14.61 4.41
CA ILE A 152 19.57 15.39 5.64
C ILE A 152 19.99 14.47 6.78
N SER A 153 21.15 14.75 7.37
CA SER A 153 21.65 13.98 8.50
C SER A 153 20.91 14.33 9.79
N GLY A 154 20.53 13.29 10.55
CA GLY A 154 19.97 13.45 11.89
C GLY A 154 21.03 13.71 12.96
N ALA A 155 22.24 13.16 12.79
CA ALA A 155 23.27 13.21 13.84
C ALA A 155 23.75 14.64 14.17
N PRO A 156 24.19 15.49 13.20
CA PRO A 156 24.61 16.86 13.51
C PRO A 156 23.51 17.68 14.19
N GLN A 157 22.28 17.57 13.68
CA GLN A 157 21.11 18.30 14.21
C GLN A 157 20.82 17.95 15.67
N TYR A 158 20.99 16.68 16.05
CA TYR A 158 20.83 16.28 17.44
C TYR A 158 21.85 16.94 18.36
N TYR A 159 23.12 16.97 17.97
CA TYR A 159 24.16 17.63 18.79
C TYR A 159 23.95 19.15 18.86
N ASP A 160 23.53 19.78 17.78
CA ASP A 160 23.16 21.20 17.76
C ASP A 160 22.00 21.49 18.71
N ASN A 161 20.97 20.63 18.71
CA ASN A 161 19.83 20.79 19.62
C ASN A 161 20.20 20.61 21.10
N ILE A 162 21.09 19.67 21.43
CA ILE A 162 21.61 19.52 22.80
C ILE A 162 22.35 20.78 23.24
N GLU A 163 23.18 21.33 22.36
CA GLU A 163 23.91 22.57 22.67
C GLU A 163 22.96 23.74 22.89
N ASN A 164 21.89 23.87 22.08
CA ASN A 164 20.85 24.88 22.30
C ASN A 164 20.18 24.74 23.67
N VAL A 165 19.86 23.51 24.09
CA VAL A 165 19.29 23.26 25.43
C VAL A 165 20.30 23.64 26.52
N GLY A 166 21.58 23.29 26.35
CA GLY A 166 22.65 23.70 27.27
C GLY A 166 22.78 25.22 27.38
N THR A 167 22.76 25.93 26.25
CA THR A 167 22.80 27.40 26.20
C THR A 167 21.59 28.00 26.94
N PHE A 168 20.39 27.44 26.74
CA PHE A 168 19.17 27.90 27.41
C PHE A 168 19.23 27.68 28.93
N LEU A 169 19.71 26.52 29.38
CA LEU A 169 19.85 26.21 30.82
C LEU A 169 20.93 27.08 31.50
N ASN A 170 21.86 27.62 30.74
CA ASN A 170 22.88 28.56 31.22
C ASN A 170 22.43 30.02 31.10
N ASP A 171 21.13 30.31 31.00
CA ASP A 171 20.55 31.65 30.84
C ASP A 171 21.20 32.45 29.69
N PHE A 172 21.57 31.76 28.61
CA PHE A 172 22.27 32.32 27.44
C PHE A 172 23.65 32.93 27.76
N SER A 173 24.21 32.66 28.94
CA SER A 173 25.50 33.21 29.37
C SER A 173 26.70 32.62 28.61
N ALA A 174 26.58 31.40 28.09
CA ALA A 174 27.56 30.77 27.22
C ALA A 174 26.94 29.68 26.34
N GLY A 175 27.30 29.66 25.06
CA GLY A 175 26.96 28.61 24.12
C GLY A 175 26.39 29.11 22.79
N PRO A 176 26.28 28.23 21.79
CA PRO A 176 25.74 28.56 20.49
C PRO A 176 24.20 28.61 20.51
N LEU A 177 23.63 29.31 19.53
CA LEU A 177 22.20 29.34 19.22
C LEU A 177 21.98 28.84 17.79
N HIS A 178 22.10 27.53 17.62
CA HIS A 178 21.97 26.86 16.34
C HIS A 178 20.60 27.11 15.72
N THR A 179 20.62 27.48 14.44
CA THR A 179 19.42 27.62 13.61
C THR A 179 19.39 26.52 12.56
N ALA A 180 18.25 26.35 11.89
CA ALA A 180 18.14 25.35 10.83
C ALA A 180 19.14 25.69 9.69
N PRO A 181 20.08 24.79 9.35
CA PRO A 181 21.08 25.09 8.34
C PRO A 181 20.48 25.00 6.93
N VAL A 182 21.11 25.70 5.99
CA VAL A 182 20.77 25.63 4.56
C VAL A 182 21.44 24.41 3.96
N ARG A 183 20.64 23.51 3.36
CA ARG A 183 21.14 22.26 2.77
C ARG A 183 20.97 22.24 1.26
N LYS A 184 22.02 21.84 0.56
CA LYS A 184 22.03 21.67 -0.89
C LYS A 184 22.38 20.22 -1.25
N GLY A 185 21.47 19.55 -1.95
CA GLY A 185 21.70 18.21 -2.47
C GLY A 185 22.82 18.18 -3.53
N LYS A 186 23.57 17.09 -3.58
CA LYS A 186 24.53 16.82 -4.65
C LYS A 186 24.13 15.59 -5.45
N PHE A 187 25.05 15.12 -6.29
CA PHE A 187 24.85 13.96 -7.11
C PHE A 187 24.87 12.67 -6.27
N SER A 188 23.87 11.82 -6.51
CA SER A 188 23.69 10.51 -5.88
C SER A 188 23.91 9.41 -6.90
N ARG A 189 24.29 8.23 -6.41
CA ARG A 189 24.55 7.04 -7.24
C ARG A 189 24.04 5.79 -6.56
N THR A 190 23.58 4.83 -7.36
CA THR A 190 23.04 3.57 -6.89
C THR A 190 23.46 2.40 -7.79
N ILE A 191 23.65 1.24 -7.18
CA ILE A 191 23.91 -0.03 -7.84
C ILE A 191 23.00 -1.10 -7.23
N HIS A 192 22.37 -1.89 -8.09
CA HIS A 192 21.50 -2.99 -7.69
C HIS A 192 21.84 -4.23 -8.50
N LEU A 193 22.01 -5.36 -7.83
CA LEU A 193 22.10 -6.67 -8.43
C LEU A 193 20.89 -7.48 -7.99
N ARG A 194 20.13 -7.95 -8.98
CA ARG A 194 18.91 -8.69 -8.77
C ARG A 194 18.99 -10.03 -9.46
N TYR A 195 18.79 -11.10 -8.71
CA TYR A 195 18.66 -12.46 -9.22
C TYR A 195 17.23 -12.94 -9.00
N ALA A 196 16.59 -13.41 -10.06
CA ALA A 196 15.24 -13.95 -10.00
C ALA A 196 15.25 -15.40 -10.48
N TRP A 197 14.74 -16.30 -9.65
CA TRP A 197 14.58 -17.71 -9.96
C TRP A 197 13.19 -18.19 -9.55
N ASN A 198 12.39 -18.56 -10.56
CA ASN A 198 10.98 -18.84 -10.43
C ASN A 198 10.27 -17.73 -9.64
N ARG A 199 9.69 -18.03 -8.48
CA ARG A 199 8.99 -17.06 -7.64
C ARG A 199 9.92 -16.30 -6.69
N LEU A 200 11.11 -16.82 -6.43
CA LEU A 200 12.11 -16.24 -5.55
C LEU A 200 12.86 -15.12 -6.25
N VAL A 201 13.08 -14.02 -5.54
CA VAL A 201 13.94 -12.93 -5.98
C VAL A 201 14.86 -12.53 -4.85
N VAL A 202 16.15 -12.53 -5.13
CA VAL A 202 17.21 -12.05 -4.25
C VAL A 202 17.75 -10.76 -4.85
N GLU A 203 17.89 -9.73 -4.04
CA GLU A 203 18.43 -8.45 -4.46
C GLU A 203 19.45 -7.95 -3.45
N THR A 204 20.56 -7.44 -3.95
CA THR A 204 21.58 -6.75 -3.15
C THR A 204 21.91 -5.44 -3.83
N GLY A 205 22.21 -4.41 -3.05
CA GLY A 205 22.51 -3.12 -3.64
C GLY A 205 23.14 -2.17 -2.67
N GLY A 206 23.47 -1.00 -3.19
CA GLY A 206 23.98 0.09 -2.38
C GLY A 206 23.78 1.43 -3.04
N SER A 207 23.70 2.45 -2.20
CA SER A 207 23.51 3.84 -2.63
C SER A 207 24.46 4.77 -1.89
N TYR A 208 24.85 5.85 -2.57
CA TYR A 208 25.68 6.91 -2.03
C TYR A 208 25.02 8.24 -2.29
N PHE A 209 24.92 9.04 -1.25
CA PHE A 209 24.41 10.41 -1.30
C PHE A 209 25.42 11.34 -0.65
N GLU A 210 25.45 12.56 -1.16
CA GLU A 210 26.22 13.65 -0.60
C GLU A 210 25.36 14.90 -0.62
N SER A 211 25.41 15.65 0.47
CA SER A 211 24.83 16.99 0.60
C SER A 211 25.89 17.96 1.07
N SER A 212 25.68 19.24 0.79
CA SER A 212 26.41 20.32 1.43
C SER A 212 25.49 21.00 2.44
N THR A 213 25.97 21.19 3.66
CA THR A 213 25.25 21.88 4.73
C THR A 213 26.00 23.16 5.04
N THR A 214 25.30 24.29 4.96
CA THR A 214 25.80 25.60 5.36
C THR A 214 25.09 26.01 6.64
N SER A 215 25.84 26.18 7.71
CA SER A 215 25.32 26.63 9.00
C SER A 215 25.84 28.03 9.31
N SER A 216 24.96 28.87 9.84
CA SER A 216 25.29 30.21 10.33
C SER A 216 24.47 30.47 11.59
N TYR A 217 25.13 30.74 12.71
CA TYR A 217 24.44 30.93 13.97
C TYR A 217 25.17 31.89 14.91
N PRO A 218 24.43 32.71 15.67
CA PRO A 218 24.99 33.49 16.75
C PRO A 218 25.24 32.62 17.99
N GLY A 219 25.94 33.17 18.97
CA GLY A 219 26.11 32.57 20.30
C GLY A 219 26.83 33.51 21.25
N THR A 220 27.15 33.03 22.43
CA THR A 220 27.88 33.79 23.45
C THR A 220 29.04 32.98 24.01
N LEU A 221 30.10 33.67 24.42
CA LEU A 221 31.21 33.10 25.20
C LEU A 221 31.31 33.85 26.52
N ARG A 222 31.49 33.09 27.60
CA ARG A 222 31.79 33.61 28.92
C ARG A 222 33.30 33.58 29.12
N LEU A 223 33.93 34.75 29.19
CA LEU A 223 35.39 34.89 29.30
C LEU A 223 35.88 34.94 30.75
N SER A 224 35.05 35.43 31.66
CA SER A 224 35.37 35.60 33.07
C SER A 224 34.10 35.52 33.92
N ASP A 225 34.23 34.98 35.13
CA ASP A 225 33.16 34.87 36.13
C ASP A 225 33.08 36.08 37.07
N SER A 226 34.19 36.83 37.22
CA SER A 226 34.25 37.99 38.10
C SER A 226 35.30 39.01 37.62
N PRO A 227 34.90 40.15 37.03
CA PRO A 227 33.53 40.48 36.62
C PRO A 227 33.02 39.53 35.52
N LEU A 228 31.70 39.36 35.42
CA LEU A 228 31.08 38.59 34.34
C LEU A 228 31.33 39.31 33.01
N VAL A 229 32.11 38.67 32.13
CA VAL A 229 32.38 39.18 30.77
C VAL A 229 31.79 38.20 29.76
N ILE A 230 30.76 38.64 29.04
CA ILE A 230 30.10 37.90 27.97
C ILE A 230 30.45 38.55 26.63
N GLN A 231 30.89 37.74 25.68
CA GLN A 231 31.26 38.16 24.33
C GLN A 231 30.33 37.51 23.31
N ASN A 232 29.86 38.28 22.33
CA ASN A 232 29.04 37.74 21.24
C ASN A 232 29.92 36.96 20.26
N THR A 233 29.36 35.88 19.73
CA THR A 233 29.99 35.06 18.69
C THR A 233 29.08 34.91 17.49
N PHE A 234 29.70 34.72 16.34
CA PHE A 234 29.02 34.31 15.12
C PHE A 234 29.83 33.19 14.48
N THR A 235 29.19 32.03 14.26
CA THR A 235 29.81 30.91 13.56
C THR A 235 29.20 30.78 12.18
N THR A 236 30.03 30.57 11.16
CA THR A 236 29.57 30.26 9.82
C THR A 236 30.49 29.27 9.11
N GLY A 237 29.92 28.39 8.31
CA GLY A 237 30.70 27.49 7.47
C GLY A 237 29.87 26.53 6.64
N THR A 238 30.55 25.84 5.74
CA THR A 238 29.95 24.86 4.83
C THR A 238 30.74 23.55 4.89
N TYR A 239 30.03 22.46 5.14
CA TYR A 239 30.60 21.12 5.29
C TYR A 239 29.77 20.05 4.55
N PRO A 240 30.40 18.94 4.12
CA PRO A 240 29.70 17.86 3.46
C PRO A 240 29.05 16.89 4.45
N GLU A 241 27.85 16.42 4.11
CA GLU A 241 27.18 15.28 4.76
C GLU A 241 27.16 14.10 3.79
N LYS A 242 27.65 12.94 4.21
CA LYS A 242 27.75 11.74 3.38
C LYS A 242 26.88 10.63 3.94
N TYR A 243 26.17 9.95 3.05
CA TYR A 243 25.37 8.78 3.36
C TYR A 243 25.76 7.63 2.43
N LYS A 244 25.93 6.45 3.01
CA LYS A 244 26.22 5.19 2.32
C LYS A 244 25.26 4.13 2.82
N GLN A 245 24.61 3.42 1.92
CA GLN A 245 23.78 2.28 2.26
C GLN A 245 24.24 1.05 1.49
N VAL A 246 24.19 -0.09 2.16
CA VAL A 246 24.32 -1.42 1.57
C VAL A 246 23.20 -2.28 2.14
N TYR A 247 22.57 -3.07 1.27
CA TYR A 247 21.47 -3.92 1.67
C TYR A 247 21.46 -5.23 0.91
N GLY A 248 20.84 -6.24 1.53
CA GLY A 248 20.47 -7.50 0.91
C GLY A 248 19.04 -7.83 1.29
N GLN A 249 18.23 -8.24 0.32
CA GLN A 249 16.83 -8.54 0.50
C GLN A 249 16.40 -9.77 -0.30
N ILE A 250 15.43 -10.49 0.24
CA ILE A 250 14.82 -11.66 -0.36
C ILE A 250 13.32 -11.41 -0.42
N SER A 251 12.70 -11.84 -1.50
CA SER A 251 11.27 -11.70 -1.70
C SER A 251 10.73 -12.87 -2.50
N TYR A 252 9.44 -13.15 -2.31
CA TYR A 252 8.77 -14.27 -2.94
C TYR A 252 7.46 -13.82 -3.59
N SER A 253 7.25 -14.16 -4.85
CA SER A 253 6.01 -13.86 -5.57
C SER A 253 4.84 -14.62 -4.96
N VAL A 254 3.92 -13.92 -4.30
CA VAL A 254 2.67 -14.50 -3.78
C VAL A 254 1.61 -14.55 -4.87
N TYR A 255 1.65 -13.60 -5.80
CA TYR A 255 0.76 -13.55 -6.95
C TYR A 255 1.57 -13.44 -8.24
N PRO A 256 2.09 -14.56 -8.77
CA PRO A 256 2.77 -14.56 -10.05
C PRO A 256 1.74 -14.37 -11.18
N ASN A 257 1.90 -13.31 -11.97
CA ASN A 257 1.17 -13.10 -13.21
C ASN A 257 2.12 -12.45 -14.25
N LYS A 258 1.88 -12.70 -15.54
CA LYS A 258 2.68 -12.16 -16.64
C LYS A 258 2.71 -10.63 -16.66
N LYS A 259 1.63 -9.97 -16.24
CA LYS A 259 1.48 -8.49 -16.26
C LYS A 259 1.74 -7.85 -14.91
N PHE A 260 1.53 -8.57 -13.80
CA PHE A 260 1.70 -8.01 -12.46
C PHE A 260 2.26 -9.03 -11.48
N ASP A 261 3.09 -8.57 -10.55
CA ASP A 261 3.68 -9.41 -9.50
C ASP A 261 3.64 -8.68 -8.15
N ILE A 262 3.22 -9.39 -7.11
CA ILE A 262 3.20 -8.89 -5.73
C ILE A 262 4.12 -9.78 -4.90
N ARG A 263 5.04 -9.15 -4.17
CA ARG A 263 6.08 -9.84 -3.40
C ARG A 263 6.24 -9.23 -1.99
N PRO A 264 5.97 -9.96 -0.90
CA PRO A 264 6.54 -9.61 0.39
C PRO A 264 8.08 -9.62 0.33
N ILE A 265 8.69 -8.65 0.98
CA ILE A 265 10.14 -8.45 1.06
C ILE A 265 10.57 -8.52 2.51
N VAL A 266 11.67 -9.23 2.75
CA VAL A 266 12.44 -9.13 4.00
C VAL A 266 13.90 -8.87 3.65
N GLY A 267 14.58 -8.04 4.44
CA GLY A 267 15.95 -7.64 4.14
C GLY A 267 16.76 -7.24 5.36
N ILE A 268 18.06 -7.13 5.12
CA ILE A 268 19.07 -6.64 6.06
C ILE A 268 19.68 -5.36 5.48
N GLN A 269 19.90 -4.39 6.35
CA GLN A 269 20.30 -3.04 5.99
C GLN A 269 21.52 -2.63 6.81
N ARG A 270 22.47 -1.97 6.17
CA ARG A 270 23.57 -1.26 6.82
C ARG A 270 23.71 0.11 6.21
N ILE A 271 23.60 1.13 7.05
CA ILE A 271 23.73 2.54 6.67
C ILE A 271 24.91 3.12 7.44
N ILE A 272 25.76 3.88 6.75
CA ILE A 272 26.89 4.57 7.35
C ILE A 272 26.79 6.02 6.93
N THR A 273 26.79 6.92 7.91
CA THR A 273 26.75 8.36 7.70
C THR A 273 28.00 8.98 8.29
N ASN A 274 28.52 9.99 7.60
CA ASN A 274 29.71 10.70 8.05
C ASN A 274 29.66 12.16 7.62
N THR A 275 29.96 13.03 8.56
CA THR A 275 30.02 14.48 8.39
C THR A 275 31.31 14.96 9.03
N VAL A 276 32.10 15.72 8.29
CA VAL A 276 33.34 16.31 8.80
C VAL A 276 33.34 17.79 8.43
N ASP A 277 33.31 18.64 9.44
CA ASP A 277 33.38 20.09 9.32
C ASP A 277 34.73 20.58 9.83
N LYS A 278 35.56 21.03 8.89
CA LYS A 278 36.84 21.70 9.16
C LYS A 278 36.87 23.12 8.61
N ASN A 279 35.71 23.60 8.14
CA ASN A 279 35.59 24.82 7.37
C ASN A 279 34.85 25.91 8.14
N SER A 280 34.05 25.54 9.14
CA SER A 280 33.36 26.55 9.95
C SER A 280 34.33 27.35 10.80
N VAL A 281 34.08 28.66 10.83
CA VAL A 281 34.85 29.63 11.60
C VAL A 281 33.90 30.35 12.55
N LEU A 282 34.31 30.46 13.80
CA LEU A 282 33.69 31.30 14.81
C LEU A 282 34.47 32.61 14.89
N LEU A 283 33.74 33.71 14.81
CA LEU A 283 34.23 35.07 14.99
C LEU A 283 33.64 35.63 16.28
N SER A 284 34.48 36.21 17.13
CA SER A 284 34.06 36.90 18.34
C SER A 284 34.86 38.20 18.48
N PRO A 285 34.27 39.36 18.13
CA PRO A 285 34.93 40.65 18.29
C PRO A 285 35.05 41.01 19.77
N ALA A 286 36.18 41.58 20.19
CA ALA A 286 36.49 41.87 21.59
C ALA A 286 35.39 42.68 22.29
N ALA A 287 34.92 42.20 23.44
CA ALA A 287 34.19 43.03 24.39
C ALA A 287 35.18 43.94 25.15
N PRO A 288 34.75 45.03 25.81
CA PRO A 288 35.63 45.82 26.67
C PRO A 288 36.34 44.93 27.71
N GLY A 289 37.68 44.88 27.66
CA GLY A 289 38.51 43.99 28.49
C GLY A 289 38.76 42.58 27.94
N GLY A 290 38.28 42.25 26.73
CA GLY A 290 38.51 40.98 26.04
C GLY A 290 39.48 41.09 24.86
N PHE A 291 39.56 40.02 24.06
CA PHE A 291 40.38 39.94 22.85
C PHE A 291 39.54 39.41 21.67
N ASP A 292 39.95 39.74 20.44
CA ASP A 292 39.34 39.19 19.23
C ASP A 292 39.65 37.70 19.13
N LEU A 293 38.61 36.89 18.97
CA LEU A 293 38.74 35.46 18.86
C LEU A 293 38.29 34.99 17.48
N ILE A 294 39.18 34.27 16.81
CA ILE A 294 38.88 33.54 15.59
C ILE A 294 39.19 32.06 15.86
N LEU A 295 38.15 31.23 15.91
CA LEU A 295 38.29 29.79 16.09
C LEU A 295 37.90 29.06 14.82
N ARG A 296 38.72 28.10 14.39
CA ARG A 296 38.30 27.09 13.43
C ARG A 296 37.60 25.95 14.17
N LYS A 297 36.43 25.56 13.69
CA LYS A 297 35.73 24.35 14.14
C LYS A 297 36.30 23.11 13.46
N ASP A 298 36.42 22.03 14.22
CA ASP A 298 36.80 20.69 13.78
C ASP A 298 35.79 19.70 14.34
N ASN A 299 34.62 19.65 13.69
CA ASN A 299 33.54 18.78 14.09
C ASN A 299 33.55 17.53 13.21
N SER A 300 33.33 16.37 13.82
CA SER A 300 33.14 15.13 13.08
C SER A 300 31.99 14.33 13.68
N PHE A 301 31.11 13.84 12.83
CA PHE A 301 29.98 13.02 13.21
C PHE A 301 29.99 11.78 12.35
N SER A 302 30.01 10.63 13.00
CA SER A 302 29.92 9.34 12.32
C SER A 302 28.84 8.51 12.97
N GLU A 303 28.12 7.76 12.15
CA GLU A 303 27.07 6.88 12.62
C GLU A 303 26.97 5.65 11.74
N THR A 304 26.71 4.52 12.39
CA THR A 304 26.47 3.25 11.71
C THR A 304 25.15 2.68 12.18
N MET A 305 24.20 2.56 11.27
CA MET A 305 22.91 1.93 11.49
C MET A 305 22.91 0.52 10.89
N ARG A 306 22.32 -0.44 11.60
CA ARG A 306 22.18 -1.82 11.15
C ARG A 306 20.85 -2.39 11.62
N GLY A 307 20.22 -3.20 10.80
CA GLY A 307 19.02 -3.89 11.20
C GLY A 307 18.29 -4.53 10.03
N THR A 308 16.99 -4.70 10.21
CA THR A 308 16.14 -5.40 9.26
C THR A 308 15.16 -4.45 8.59
N SER A 309 14.65 -4.90 7.44
CA SER A 309 13.58 -4.25 6.71
C SER A 309 12.52 -5.27 6.32
N ALA A 310 11.26 -4.87 6.30
CA ALA A 310 10.16 -5.67 5.80
C ALA A 310 9.21 -4.80 4.97
N GLY A 311 8.57 -5.38 3.96
CA GLY A 311 7.65 -4.60 3.14
C GLY A 311 7.11 -5.35 1.93
N LEU A 312 6.72 -4.60 0.90
CA LEU A 312 6.06 -5.10 -0.30
C LEU A 312 6.69 -4.52 -1.56
N ALA A 313 6.87 -5.39 -2.56
CA ALA A 313 7.19 -5.05 -3.93
C ALA A 313 5.96 -5.29 -4.81
N PHE A 314 5.72 -4.37 -5.71
CA PHE A 314 4.75 -4.47 -6.78
C PHE A 314 5.44 -4.23 -8.12
N GLU A 315 5.22 -5.11 -9.08
CA GLU A 315 5.74 -4.97 -10.45
C GLU A 315 4.59 -5.00 -11.43
N MET A 316 4.64 -4.13 -12.43
CA MET A 316 3.69 -4.09 -13.54
C MET A 316 4.44 -4.04 -14.86
N LYS A 317 4.05 -4.88 -15.82
CA LYS A 317 4.52 -4.83 -17.20
C LYS A 317 3.40 -4.30 -18.10
N PHE A 318 3.68 -3.25 -18.85
CA PHE A 318 2.71 -2.61 -19.73
C PHE A 318 3.35 -2.12 -21.03
N ALA A 319 2.53 -1.93 -22.06
CA ALA A 319 2.97 -1.48 -23.39
C ALA A 319 4.17 -2.27 -23.95
N GLU A 320 4.23 -3.58 -23.65
CA GLU A 320 5.25 -4.58 -24.01
C GLU A 320 6.69 -4.31 -23.55
N LYS A 321 7.13 -3.06 -23.55
CA LYS A 321 8.50 -2.62 -23.26
C LYS A 321 8.64 -1.91 -21.92
N PHE A 322 7.55 -1.54 -21.26
CA PHE A 322 7.62 -0.81 -20.00
C PHE A 322 7.39 -1.72 -18.80
N GLU A 323 8.17 -1.49 -17.74
CA GLU A 323 8.04 -2.16 -16.47
C GLU A 323 8.08 -1.13 -15.34
N GLY A 324 6.97 -0.98 -14.61
CA GLY A 324 6.89 -0.21 -13.38
C GLY A 324 7.20 -1.09 -12.18
N ARG A 325 8.05 -0.64 -11.28
CA ARG A 325 8.37 -1.29 -10.01
C ARG A 325 8.16 -0.32 -8.86
N ILE A 326 7.46 -0.77 -7.84
CA ILE A 326 7.15 -0.02 -6.63
C ILE A 326 7.58 -0.87 -5.44
N GLU A 327 8.36 -0.31 -4.54
CA GLU A 327 8.79 -0.96 -3.31
C GLU A 327 8.50 -0.05 -2.13
N VAL A 328 7.80 -0.57 -1.14
CA VAL A 328 7.56 0.11 0.13
C VAL A 328 8.15 -0.74 1.23
N LEU A 329 9.05 -0.17 2.03
CA LEU A 329 9.75 -0.87 3.10
C LEU A 329 9.59 -0.11 4.41
N SER A 330 9.44 -0.85 5.50
CA SER A 330 9.62 -0.36 6.87
C SER A 330 10.94 -0.90 7.42
N TYR A 331 11.63 -0.08 8.20
CA TYR A 331 12.93 -0.35 8.79
C TYR A 331 12.85 -0.43 10.30
N ASN A 332 13.58 -1.38 10.88
CA ASN A 332 13.87 -1.45 12.31
C ASN A 332 15.38 -1.60 12.46
N LEU A 333 16.04 -0.50 12.82
CA LEU A 333 17.49 -0.40 12.87
C LEU A 333 17.94 -0.02 14.28
N ASN A 334 19.10 -0.52 14.66
CA ASN A 334 19.87 0.01 15.77
C ASN A 334 21.05 0.79 15.20
N ALA A 335 21.43 1.89 15.84
CA ALA A 335 22.60 2.63 15.44
C ALA A 335 23.45 3.04 16.62
N SER A 336 24.74 3.21 16.36
CA SER A 336 25.65 3.88 17.26
C SER A 336 26.24 5.07 16.53
N SER A 337 26.24 6.23 17.16
CA SER A 337 26.83 7.46 16.65
C SER A 337 27.89 8.00 17.59
N ARG A 338 28.89 8.67 17.00
CA ARG A 338 29.95 9.38 17.71
C ARG A 338 30.09 10.76 17.09
N GLY A 339 29.87 11.77 17.90
CA GLY A 339 30.16 13.17 17.60
C GLY A 339 31.39 13.62 18.36
N GLU A 340 32.35 14.19 17.66
CA GLU A 340 33.47 14.90 18.27
C GLU A 340 33.39 16.35 17.83
N ARG A 341 33.47 17.28 18.78
CA ARG A 341 33.56 18.72 18.50
C ARG A 341 34.86 19.24 19.03
N GLY A 342 35.48 20.11 18.27
CA GLY A 342 36.74 20.73 18.66
C GLY A 342 36.88 22.13 18.10
N ASP A 343 37.54 22.97 18.89
CA ASP A 343 37.80 24.37 18.57
C ASP A 343 39.31 24.62 18.60
N TYR A 344 39.81 25.32 17.58
CA TYR A 344 41.22 25.68 17.44
C TYR A 344 41.36 27.18 17.22
N SER A 345 42.05 27.88 18.12
CA SER A 345 42.33 29.31 17.93
C SER A 345 43.35 29.56 16.82
N LEU A 346 43.06 30.56 15.99
CA LEU A 346 43.93 31.01 14.90
C LEU A 346 44.77 32.24 15.29
N ASN A 347 44.43 32.94 16.38
CA ASN A 347 44.96 34.29 16.68
C ASN A 347 45.67 34.43 18.05
N LEU A 348 45.97 33.34 18.78
CA LEU A 348 46.60 33.44 20.12
C LEU A 348 48.02 32.87 20.17
N SER A 349 48.90 33.59 20.88
CA SER A 349 50.29 33.21 21.21
C SER A 349 50.39 31.98 22.14
N ASN A 350 49.28 31.60 22.79
CA ASN A 350 49.11 30.33 23.48
C ASN A 350 47.92 29.58 22.84
N GLY A 351 48.20 28.46 22.18
CA GLY A 351 47.20 27.71 21.41
C GLY A 351 46.03 27.24 22.28
N TYR A 352 44.83 27.80 22.04
CA TYR A 352 43.59 27.29 22.62
C TYR A 352 43.09 26.11 21.79
N ARG A 353 42.97 24.94 22.44
CA ARG A 353 42.35 23.72 21.89
C ARG A 353 41.36 23.16 22.90
N ASN A 354 40.09 23.14 22.54
CA ASN A 354 39.07 22.40 23.30
C ASN A 354 38.55 21.26 22.42
N LYS A 355 38.32 20.08 23.00
CA LYS A 355 37.71 18.95 22.31
C LYS A 355 36.88 18.12 23.28
N TYR A 356 35.64 17.84 22.91
CA TYR A 356 34.77 16.90 23.62
C TYR A 356 34.14 15.91 22.65
N GLY A 357 33.77 14.75 23.18
CA GLY A 357 33.14 13.68 22.43
C GLY A 357 31.85 13.23 23.09
N VAL A 358 30.84 12.93 22.28
CA VAL A 358 29.58 12.34 22.73
C VAL A 358 29.29 11.13 21.86
N SER A 359 28.94 10.02 22.51
CA SER A 359 28.53 8.78 21.86
C SER A 359 27.10 8.45 22.22
N ASN A 360 26.35 7.94 21.26
CA ASN A 360 24.93 7.67 21.42
C ASN A 360 24.56 6.34 20.80
N ASP A 361 23.67 5.61 21.47
CA ASP A 361 22.98 4.45 20.94
C ASP A 361 21.52 4.79 20.64
N TRP A 362 21.06 4.30 19.50
CA TRP A 362 19.78 4.66 18.91
C TRP A 362 18.98 3.43 18.56
N LYS A 363 17.67 3.54 18.78
CA LYS A 363 16.68 2.74 18.09
C LYS A 363 16.04 3.60 17.01
N ILE A 364 16.05 3.11 15.78
CA ILE A 364 15.61 3.84 14.61
C ILE A 364 14.49 3.07 13.93
N THR A 365 13.37 3.75 13.71
CA THR A 365 12.30 3.26 12.85
C THR A 365 12.27 4.09 11.58
N GLY A 366 12.06 3.46 10.43
CA GLY A 366 12.03 4.19 9.18
C GLY A 366 11.05 3.61 8.17
N THR A 367 10.83 4.38 7.11
CA THR A 367 10.02 3.98 5.98
C THR A 367 10.69 4.46 4.70
N SER A 368 10.68 3.65 3.64
CA SER A 368 11.06 4.10 2.30
C SER A 368 10.08 3.69 1.23
N VAL A 369 10.03 4.51 0.18
CA VAL A 369 9.33 4.25 -1.07
C VAL A 369 10.32 4.35 -2.22
N ASN A 370 10.39 3.32 -3.06
CA ASN A 370 11.16 3.31 -4.29
C ASN A 370 10.24 3.06 -5.47
N LEU A 371 10.25 3.97 -6.44
CA LEU A 371 9.53 3.87 -7.70
C LEU A 371 10.56 3.78 -8.82
N ARG A 372 10.42 2.82 -9.73
CA ARG A 372 11.28 2.69 -10.91
C ARG A 372 10.43 2.40 -12.13
N LEU A 373 10.67 3.13 -13.21
CA LEU A 373 10.12 2.88 -14.53
C LEU A 373 11.25 2.43 -15.44
N LEU A 374 11.16 1.21 -15.95
CA LEU A 374 12.14 0.62 -16.86
C LEU A 374 11.55 0.55 -18.26
N TYR A 375 12.33 0.97 -19.26
CA TYR A 375 12.09 0.78 -20.68
C TYR A 375 13.05 -0.27 -21.23
N GLN A 376 12.52 -1.40 -21.66
CA GLN A 376 13.26 -2.48 -22.27
C GLN A 376 13.61 -2.11 -23.71
N TRP A 377 14.91 -1.98 -23.99
CA TRP A 377 15.41 -1.63 -25.31
C TRP A 377 15.72 -2.89 -26.14
N LYS A 378 16.99 -3.31 -26.21
CA LYS A 378 17.44 -4.49 -26.96
C LYS A 378 18.60 -5.18 -26.25
N TYR A 379 18.83 -6.46 -26.57
CA TYR A 379 19.96 -7.25 -26.07
C TYR A 379 20.07 -7.30 -24.53
N GLY A 380 18.93 -7.32 -23.84
CA GLY A 380 18.88 -7.32 -22.37
C GLY A 380 19.13 -5.95 -21.73
N ILE A 381 19.40 -4.90 -22.53
CA ILE A 381 19.59 -3.53 -22.05
C ILE A 381 18.23 -2.87 -21.85
N SER A 382 18.07 -2.22 -20.69
CA SER A 382 16.93 -1.38 -20.36
C SER A 382 17.42 -0.02 -19.85
N PHE A 383 16.70 1.05 -20.16
CA PHE A 383 16.89 2.34 -19.51
C PHE A 383 15.88 2.50 -18.40
N TRP A 384 16.21 3.23 -17.34
CA TRP A 384 15.27 3.42 -16.25
C TRP A 384 15.37 4.81 -15.64
N ALA A 385 14.22 5.27 -15.14
CA ALA A 385 14.11 6.45 -14.28
C ALA A 385 13.43 6.03 -12.98
N GLY A 386 13.83 6.62 -11.85
CA GLY A 386 13.25 6.23 -10.58
C GLY A 386 13.35 7.28 -9.49
N ILE A 387 12.44 7.20 -8.52
CA ILE A 387 12.40 8.06 -7.34
C ILE A 387 12.65 7.16 -6.13
N SER A 388 13.54 7.59 -5.24
CA SER A 388 13.76 6.94 -3.96
C SER A 388 13.57 7.97 -2.86
N ALA A 389 12.81 7.64 -1.83
CA ALA A 389 12.63 8.48 -0.65
C ALA A 389 12.61 7.61 0.60
N ALA A 390 13.31 8.03 1.64
CA ALA A 390 13.38 7.36 2.93
C ALA A 390 13.41 8.36 4.08
N THR A 391 12.74 8.01 5.17
CA THR A 391 12.70 8.79 6.41
C THR A 391 13.06 7.87 7.57
N TYR A 392 13.86 8.38 8.51
CA TYR A 392 14.33 7.68 9.69
C TYR A 392 14.05 8.53 10.94
N GLN A 393 13.32 7.95 11.88
CA GLN A 393 12.98 8.54 13.17
C GLN A 393 13.82 7.89 14.25
N TYR A 394 14.42 8.72 15.10
CA TYR A 394 15.38 8.29 16.10
C TYR A 394 14.72 8.26 17.48
N LYS A 395 15.16 7.29 18.29
CA LYS A 395 14.89 7.24 19.71
C LYS A 395 16.21 6.97 20.43
N ALA A 396 16.65 7.93 21.26
CA ALA A 396 17.83 7.77 22.09
C ALA A 396 17.62 6.62 23.08
N VAL A 397 18.59 5.72 23.15
CA VAL A 397 18.62 4.59 24.11
C VAL A 397 19.60 4.89 25.22
N ASN A 398 20.79 5.36 24.86
CA ASN A 398 21.85 5.70 25.80
C ASN A 398 22.73 6.81 25.23
N THR A 399 23.13 7.76 26.06
CA THR A 399 24.07 8.82 25.71
C THR A 399 25.22 8.85 26.71
N VAL A 400 26.44 8.87 26.19
CA VAL A 400 27.68 8.97 26.97
C VAL A 400 28.48 10.17 26.49
N ALA A 401 28.72 11.13 27.37
CA ALA A 401 29.59 12.26 27.12
C ALA A 401 30.98 12.01 27.73
N ALA A 402 32.03 12.21 26.95
CA ALA A 402 33.41 12.18 27.40
C ALA A 402 33.96 13.61 27.37
N PHE A 403 34.20 14.15 28.56
CA PHE A 403 34.87 15.42 28.76
C PHE A 403 36.34 15.13 29.08
N ASN A 404 37.26 15.78 28.37
CA ASN A 404 38.69 15.70 28.68
C ASN A 404 39.00 16.64 29.85
N ASP A 405 38.54 16.29 31.05
CA ASP A 405 39.01 16.93 32.29
C ASP A 405 39.95 15.97 33.03
N ASN A 406 41.11 16.48 33.43
CA ASN A 406 42.12 15.71 34.18
C ASN A 406 41.71 15.40 35.63
N SER A 407 40.54 15.88 36.06
CA SER A 407 39.96 15.56 37.36
C SER A 407 38.91 14.47 37.19
N THR A 408 39.06 13.32 37.86
CA THR A 408 37.99 12.33 38.02
C THR A 408 36.85 12.97 38.82
N PRO A 409 35.69 13.27 38.21
CA PRO A 409 34.59 13.88 38.94
C PRO A 409 33.98 12.87 39.92
N ASP A 410 33.31 13.36 40.96
CA ASP A 410 32.57 12.52 41.92
C ASP A 410 31.60 11.58 41.17
N PRO A 411 31.60 10.27 41.45
CA PRO A 411 30.69 9.30 40.83
C PRO A 411 29.20 9.68 40.90
N VAL A 412 28.77 10.36 41.96
CA VAL A 412 27.38 10.82 42.13
C VAL A 412 27.06 11.97 41.19
N VAL A 413 28.01 12.89 41.01
CA VAL A 413 27.90 14.01 40.05
C VAL A 413 27.88 13.48 38.62
N LEU A 414 28.72 12.49 38.30
CA LEU A 414 28.71 11.80 37.00
C LEU A 414 27.36 11.12 36.73
N LEU A 415 26.78 10.46 37.73
CA LEU A 415 25.47 9.79 37.59
C LEU A 415 24.33 10.80 37.37
N LEU A 416 24.33 11.92 38.11
CA LEU A 416 23.35 13.00 37.94
C LEU A 416 23.48 13.66 36.56
N GLN A 417 24.70 13.96 36.12
CA GLN A 417 24.96 14.48 34.77
C GLN A 417 24.52 13.49 33.69
N ALA A 418 24.82 12.20 33.84
CA ALA A 418 24.38 11.17 32.90
C ALA A 418 22.85 11.06 32.84
N LYS A 419 22.14 11.14 33.98
CA LYS A 419 20.67 11.14 34.00
C LYS A 419 20.08 12.41 33.37
N LEU A 420 20.67 13.57 33.64
CA LEU A 420 20.25 14.83 33.05
C LEU A 420 20.45 14.81 31.53
N ILE A 421 21.64 14.43 31.06
CA ILE A 421 21.95 14.30 29.63
C ILE A 421 20.99 13.32 28.97
N ASN A 422 20.77 12.13 29.56
CA ASN A 422 19.80 11.17 29.02
C ASN A 422 18.35 11.72 28.99
N GLY A 423 17.95 12.52 29.97
CA GLY A 423 16.63 13.17 29.98
C GLY A 423 16.49 14.24 28.89
N LEU A 424 17.45 15.15 28.79
CA LEU A 424 17.45 16.24 27.81
C LEU A 424 17.54 15.71 26.37
N THR A 425 18.35 14.68 26.15
CA THR A 425 18.56 14.08 24.83
C THR A 425 17.32 13.36 24.29
N GLN A 426 16.45 12.85 25.15
CA GLN A 426 15.18 12.25 24.73
C GLN A 426 14.19 13.29 24.18
N MET A 427 14.32 14.57 24.56
CA MET A 427 13.44 15.65 24.08
C MET A 427 13.76 16.12 22.66
N VAL A 428 14.98 15.85 22.16
CA VAL A 428 15.52 16.44 20.92
C VAL A 428 15.81 15.39 19.84
N ALA A 429 15.02 14.32 19.81
CA ALA A 429 15.17 13.23 18.85
C ALA A 429 15.26 13.73 17.39
N PRO A 430 16.35 13.40 16.66
CA PRO A 430 16.51 13.87 15.29
C PRO A 430 15.66 13.08 14.30
N GLU A 431 15.54 13.62 13.09
CA GLU A 431 14.98 12.95 11.93
C GLU A 431 16.02 12.98 10.80
N ALA A 432 16.22 11.86 10.11
CA ALA A 432 17.05 11.82 8.90
C ALA A 432 16.19 11.55 7.67
N LYS A 433 16.49 12.23 6.57
CA LYS A 433 15.76 12.12 5.30
C LYS A 433 16.71 11.89 4.14
N VAL A 434 16.34 11.01 3.24
CA VAL A 434 17.08 10.74 2.00
C VAL A 434 16.09 10.75 0.85
N SER A 435 16.40 11.46 -0.22
CA SER A 435 15.62 11.41 -1.45
C SER A 435 16.49 11.54 -2.68
N ALA A 436 16.12 10.88 -3.78
CA ALA A 436 16.81 11.01 -5.06
C ALA A 436 15.88 10.77 -6.23
N LEU A 437 16.22 11.44 -7.34
CA LEU A 437 15.76 11.11 -8.68
C LEU A 437 16.93 10.47 -9.42
N TYR A 438 16.72 9.25 -9.90
CA TYR A 438 17.72 8.47 -10.60
C TYR A 438 17.36 8.30 -12.07
N PHE A 439 18.39 8.31 -12.90
CA PHE A 439 18.37 7.86 -14.29
C PHE A 439 19.48 6.85 -14.47
N GLY A 440 19.25 5.85 -15.30
CA GLY A 440 20.21 4.77 -15.39
C GLY A 440 19.96 3.77 -16.49
N ALA A 441 20.84 2.77 -16.51
CA ALA A 441 20.76 1.62 -17.39
C ALA A 441 20.72 0.35 -16.55
N ALA A 442 20.11 -0.67 -17.10
CA ALA A 442 20.09 -2.01 -16.55
C ALA A 442 20.46 -3.00 -17.64
N TYR A 443 21.20 -4.04 -17.26
CA TYR A 443 21.50 -5.17 -18.13
C TYR A 443 20.89 -6.42 -17.51
N THR A 444 20.09 -7.14 -18.31
CA THR A 444 19.37 -8.34 -17.90
C THR A 444 19.87 -9.52 -18.72
N PHE A 445 20.48 -10.49 -18.05
CA PHE A 445 20.85 -11.76 -18.65
C PHE A 445 19.76 -12.79 -18.29
N ASP A 446 18.99 -13.19 -19.31
CA ASP A 446 17.84 -14.10 -19.18
C ASP A 446 18.27 -15.53 -19.55
N PHE A 447 18.41 -16.38 -18.54
CA PHE A 447 18.85 -17.77 -18.70
C PHE A 447 17.85 -18.60 -19.52
N MET A 448 16.57 -18.22 -19.56
CA MET A 448 15.56 -18.97 -20.31
C MET A 448 15.56 -18.67 -21.81
N LYS A 449 16.11 -17.53 -22.23
CA LYS A 449 16.24 -17.18 -23.65
C LYS A 449 17.47 -17.77 -24.31
N SER A 450 18.55 -17.99 -23.54
CA SER A 450 19.81 -18.56 -24.05
C SER A 450 19.64 -19.96 -24.66
N ASN A 451 18.67 -20.75 -24.18
CA ASN A 451 18.44 -22.13 -24.64
C ASN A 451 17.59 -22.24 -25.92
N LYS A 452 17.21 -21.13 -26.56
CA LYS A 452 16.40 -21.14 -27.80
C LYS A 452 17.19 -20.88 -29.07
N THR A 453 18.52 -20.94 -29.00
CA THR A 453 19.44 -20.60 -30.10
C THR A 453 20.37 -21.75 -30.50
N GLU A 454 19.99 -22.99 -30.19
CA GLU A 454 20.62 -24.20 -30.75
C GLU A 454 19.70 -24.90 -31.76
#